data_AF-A0A2P6QKS8-F1
#
_entry.id   AF-A0A2P6QKS8-F1
#
_cell.length_a   1.000
_cell.length_b   1.000
_cell.length_c   1.000
_cell.angle_alpha   90.00
_cell.angle_beta   90.00
_cell.angle_gamma   90.00
#
_symmetry.space_group_name_H-M   'P 1'
#
loop_
_entity.id
_entity.type
_entity.pdbx_description
1 polymer ?
#
loop_
_entity_poly.entity_id
_entity_poly.type
_entity_poly.pdbx_seq_one_letter_code
_entity_poly.pdbx_strand_id
1 'polypeptide(L)'
;MVVEETDLSLKRLEELHRQLLEYQDEKRNRLKLIMDHMSMLNSLCLVLGMDFKHTIHEIHPTLDDLNGEKDVANSTIEGLANSVQILREVKIQRWQRLQTFASALLEMWNLMDTTMEEQKKYQNLTSRIAASESEITEPNILSVDLLNDSHKVTEILSAAKYSNEAIESGAVDPACLLEQIELQIARAKEEALSRKEILEKIEKWLAACQEESWLEEYNRDDNRYTAGRGTHITLKRAEKVRVLANKIPGMVETLTSKATAWEKERGLEFLVGHIHMV
;
A
#
# COMPACT_ATOMS: atom_id res chain seq x y z
N MET A 1 10.25 14.18 54.33
CA MET A 1 10.64 13.10 55.27
C MET A 1 12.14 13.03 55.28
N VAL A 2 12.75 13.39 56.41
CA VAL A 2 14.20 13.43 56.59
C VAL A 2 14.68 12.00 56.79
N VAL A 3 15.56 11.53 55.90
CA VAL A 3 16.22 10.23 56.05
C VAL A 3 17.33 10.44 57.09
N GLU A 4 17.16 9.86 58.28
CA GLU A 4 18.29 9.71 59.22
C GLU A 4 19.30 8.74 58.60
N GLU A 5 20.36 9.29 58.00
CA GLU A 5 21.47 8.55 57.39
C GLU A 5 22.47 7.95 58.41
N THR A 6 22.22 8.09 59.71
CA THR A 6 23.21 7.83 60.77
C THR A 6 22.81 6.74 61.78
N ASP A 7 21.82 5.89 61.48
CA ASP A 7 21.56 4.69 62.29
C ASP A 7 22.07 3.43 61.58
N LEU A 8 23.31 3.03 61.89
CA LEU A 8 23.99 1.82 61.40
C LEU A 8 23.50 0.54 62.13
N SER A 9 22.27 0.54 62.63
CA SER A 9 21.72 -0.57 63.39
C SER A 9 21.37 -1.77 62.49
N LEU A 10 21.51 -2.98 63.02
CA LEU A 10 21.17 -4.24 62.31
C LEU A 10 19.70 -4.22 61.83
N LYS A 11 18.82 -3.54 62.57
CA LYS A 11 17.42 -3.29 62.18
C LYS A 11 17.28 -2.42 60.93
N ARG A 12 18.10 -1.37 60.79
CA ARG A 12 18.09 -0.51 59.58
C ARG A 12 18.56 -1.27 58.35
N LEU A 13 19.54 -2.16 58.50
CA LEU A 13 20.02 -3.04 57.43
C LEU A 13 18.96 -4.06 57.00
N GLU A 14 18.25 -4.68 57.95
CA GLU A 14 17.12 -5.59 57.66
C GLU A 14 15.97 -4.86 56.94
N GLU A 15 15.66 -3.63 57.36
CA GLU A 15 14.66 -2.78 56.72
C GLU A 15 15.03 -2.45 55.26
N LEU A 16 16.28 -2.04 55.01
CA LEU A 16 16.76 -1.73 53.67
C LEU A 16 16.78 -2.97 52.76
N HIS A 17 17.14 -4.15 53.28
CA HIS A 17 17.05 -5.40 52.52
C HIS A 17 15.60 -5.74 52.14
N ARG A 18 14.64 -5.53 53.05
CA ARG A 18 13.22 -5.74 52.76
C ARG A 18 12.73 -4.79 51.66
N GLN A 19 13.06 -3.51 51.77
CA GLN A 19 12.70 -2.52 50.75
C GLN A 19 13.34 -2.83 49.39
N LEU A 20 14.61 -3.26 49.38
CA LEU A 20 15.29 -3.68 48.15
C LEU A 20 14.57 -4.85 47.48
N LEU A 21 14.14 -5.86 48.26
CA LEU A 21 13.41 -7.01 47.73
C LEU A 21 12.05 -6.59 47.14
N GLU A 22 11.31 -5.73 47.83
CA GLU A 22 10.04 -5.17 47.35
C GLU A 22 10.22 -4.41 46.02
N TYR A 23 11.24 -3.55 45.92
CA TYR A 23 11.55 -2.83 44.67
C TYR A 23 11.99 -3.75 43.54
N GLN A 24 12.73 -4.83 43.84
CA GLN A 24 13.14 -5.83 42.84
C GLN A 24 11.94 -6.61 42.30
N ASP A 25 11.00 -6.97 43.16
CA ASP A 25 9.77 -7.66 42.76
C ASP A 25 8.87 -6.75 41.93
N GLU A 26 8.71 -5.47 42.33
CA GLU A 26 7.97 -4.48 41.55
C GLU A 26 8.60 -4.24 40.17
N LYS A 27 9.93 -4.09 40.08
CA LYS A 27 10.63 -3.97 38.80
C LYS A 27 10.40 -5.18 37.91
N ARG A 28 10.44 -6.40 38.48
CA ARG A 28 10.18 -7.66 37.76
C ARG A 28 8.75 -7.72 37.23
N ASN A 29 7.77 -7.33 38.05
CA ASN A 29 6.36 -7.32 37.67
C ASN A 29 6.08 -6.32 36.54
N ARG A 30 6.65 -5.11 36.61
CA ARG A 30 6.50 -4.11 35.56
C ARG A 30 7.16 -4.52 34.25
N LEU A 31 8.34 -5.13 34.30
CA LEU A 31 9.00 -5.65 33.10
C LEU A 31 8.16 -6.73 32.43
N LYS A 32 7.56 -7.65 33.21
CA LYS A 32 6.63 -8.64 32.69
C LYS A 32 5.42 -7.99 32.01
N LEU A 33 4.82 -6.99 32.66
CA LEU A 33 3.68 -6.25 32.11
C LEU A 33 4.02 -5.57 30.78
N ILE A 34 5.20 -4.94 30.67
CA ILE A 34 5.67 -4.31 29.44
C ILE A 34 5.83 -5.37 28.34
N MET A 35 6.45 -6.52 28.64
CA MET A 35 6.61 -7.61 27.68
C MET A 35 5.28 -8.14 27.16
N ASP A 36 4.29 -8.29 28.05
CA ASP A 36 2.94 -8.76 27.68
C ASP A 36 2.24 -7.74 26.76
N HIS A 37 2.32 -6.44 27.07
CA HIS A 37 1.79 -5.38 26.20
C HIS A 37 2.50 -5.32 24.85
N MET A 38 3.83 -5.47 24.80
CA MET A 38 4.58 -5.50 23.54
C MET A 38 4.20 -6.69 22.66
N SER A 39 4.03 -7.87 23.27
CA SER A 39 3.58 -9.08 22.55
C SER A 39 2.18 -8.89 21.95
N MET A 40 1.27 -8.30 22.72
CA MET A 40 -0.08 -7.98 22.27
C MET A 40 -0.09 -6.89 21.19
N LEU A 41 0.72 -5.86 21.34
CA LEU A 41 0.86 -4.80 20.35
C LEU A 41 1.39 -5.38 19.03
N ASN A 42 2.40 -6.26 19.09
CA ASN A 42 2.95 -6.92 17.91
C ASN A 42 1.89 -7.76 17.18
N SER A 43 1.11 -8.56 17.90
CA SER A 43 0.05 -9.36 17.27
C SER A 43 -1.03 -8.48 16.63
N LEU A 44 -1.40 -7.36 17.25
CA LEU A 44 -2.32 -6.38 16.67
C LEU A 44 -1.74 -5.72 15.41
N CYS A 45 -0.48 -5.28 15.44
CA CYS A 45 0.21 -4.70 14.29
C CYS A 45 0.27 -5.68 13.12
N LEU A 46 0.58 -6.96 13.37
CA LEU A 46 0.60 -8.01 12.34
C LEU A 46 -0.76 -8.19 11.67
N VAL A 47 -1.85 -8.26 12.44
CA VAL A 47 -3.20 -8.41 11.90
C VAL A 47 -3.64 -7.17 11.11
N LEU A 48 -3.33 -5.98 11.61
CA LEU A 48 -3.69 -4.70 11.01
C LEU A 48 -2.78 -4.27 9.85
N GLY A 49 -1.67 -5.00 9.61
CA GLY A 49 -0.65 -4.65 8.63
C GLY A 49 0.05 -3.32 8.94
N MET A 50 0.29 -3.03 10.23
CA MET A 50 0.95 -1.81 10.70
C MET A 50 2.40 -2.09 11.06
N ASP A 51 3.27 -1.08 10.95
CA ASP A 51 4.66 -1.20 11.37
C ASP A 51 4.76 -1.14 12.91
N PHE A 52 5.04 -2.31 13.50
CA PHE A 52 5.26 -2.47 14.94
C PHE A 52 6.40 -1.60 15.47
N LYS A 53 7.51 -1.49 14.71
CA LYS A 53 8.67 -0.71 15.15
C LYS A 53 8.34 0.76 15.22
N HIS A 54 7.67 1.26 14.18
CA HIS A 54 7.20 2.64 14.17
C HIS A 54 6.26 2.92 15.35
N THR A 55 5.28 2.04 15.58
CA THR A 55 4.32 2.16 16.69
C THR A 55 5.01 2.19 18.06
N ILE A 56 6.06 1.39 18.25
CA ILE A 56 6.84 1.39 19.49
C ILE A 56 7.64 2.68 19.67
N HIS A 57 8.25 3.18 18.60
CA HIS A 57 9.04 4.42 18.66
C HIS A 57 8.19 5.64 19.01
N GLU A 58 6.92 5.67 18.61
CA GLU A 58 5.97 6.70 19.00
C GLU A 58 5.67 6.70 20.52
N ILE A 59 5.77 5.54 21.16
CA ILE A 59 5.56 5.40 22.61
C ILE A 59 6.85 5.73 23.37
N HIS A 60 7.93 4.98 23.11
CA HIS A 60 9.25 5.26 23.67
C HIS A 60 10.36 4.54 22.89
N PRO A 61 11.41 5.23 22.43
CA PRO A 61 12.45 4.65 21.56
C PRO A 61 13.27 3.54 22.22
N THR A 62 13.40 3.53 23.55
CA THR A 62 14.15 2.47 24.27
C THR A 62 13.46 1.10 24.24
N LEU A 63 12.19 1.03 23.81
CA LEU A 63 11.45 -0.22 23.72
C LEU A 63 11.82 -1.03 22.46
N ASP A 64 12.41 -0.41 21.44
CA ASP A 64 12.92 -1.10 20.24
C ASP A 64 14.33 -1.70 20.45
N ASP A 65 15.07 -1.22 21.45
CA ASP A 65 16.40 -1.74 21.77
C ASP A 65 16.29 -3.10 22.48
N LEU A 66 16.69 -4.17 21.78
CA LEU A 66 16.71 -5.54 22.29
C LEU A 66 17.75 -5.76 23.39
N ASN A 67 18.76 -4.90 23.49
CA ASN A 67 19.88 -5.01 24.44
C ASN A 67 19.92 -3.88 25.49
N GLY A 68 19.07 -2.86 25.33
CA GLY A 68 18.97 -1.70 26.21
C GLY A 68 18.10 -1.95 27.44
N GLU A 69 18.33 -1.15 28.49
CA GLU A 69 17.45 -1.17 29.66
C GLU A 69 16.10 -0.55 29.27
N LYS A 70 15.02 -1.35 29.33
CA LYS A 70 13.67 -0.88 29.02
C LYS A 70 13.22 0.12 30.07
N ASP A 71 12.64 1.22 29.62
CA ASP A 71 12.02 2.17 30.52
C ASP A 71 10.85 1.51 31.27
N VAL A 72 10.86 1.65 32.60
CA VAL A 72 9.87 1.04 33.51
C VAL A 72 8.99 2.12 34.14
N ALA A 73 8.95 3.32 33.54
CA ALA A 73 8.12 4.41 34.02
C ALA A 73 6.64 4.11 33.77
N ASN A 74 5.79 4.63 34.65
CA ASN A 74 4.34 4.47 34.53
C ASN A 74 3.81 5.07 33.22
N SER A 75 4.44 6.15 32.73
CA SER A 75 4.11 6.77 31.43
C SER A 75 4.30 5.81 30.26
N THR A 76 5.33 4.96 30.30
CA THR A 76 5.62 3.99 29.23
C THR A 76 4.63 2.82 29.27
N ILE A 77 4.28 2.35 30.47
CA ILE A 77 3.25 1.31 30.66
C ILE A 77 1.88 1.84 30.20
N GLU A 78 1.53 3.07 30.56
CA GLU A 78 0.28 3.70 30.15
C GLU A 78 0.23 3.95 28.64
N GLY A 79 1.33 4.43 28.04
CA GLY A 79 1.44 4.61 26.59
C GLY A 79 1.27 3.30 25.81
N LEU A 80 1.86 2.21 26.31
CA LEU A 80 1.67 0.86 25.75
C LEU A 80 0.21 0.38 25.90
N ALA A 81 -0.38 0.54 27.07
CA ALA A 81 -1.77 0.15 27.31
C ALA A 81 -2.75 0.93 26.41
N ASN A 82 -2.56 2.24 26.28
CA ASN A 82 -3.37 3.10 25.41
C ASN A 82 -3.22 2.69 23.94
N SER A 83 -2.00 2.44 23.47
CA SER A 83 -1.76 2.03 22.08
C SER A 83 -2.39 0.67 21.78
N VAL A 84 -2.26 -0.30 22.69
CA VAL A 84 -2.93 -1.59 22.60
C VAL A 84 -4.45 -1.42 22.53
N GLN A 85 -5.03 -0.54 23.35
CA GLN A 85 -6.46 -0.26 23.33
C GLN A 85 -6.93 0.37 22.02
N ILE A 86 -6.20 1.37 21.52
CA ILE A 86 -6.49 2.02 20.23
C ILE A 86 -6.45 0.99 19.10
N LEU A 87 -5.41 0.15 19.04
CA LEU A 87 -5.31 -0.86 17.99
C LEU A 87 -6.39 -1.94 18.09
N ARG A 88 -6.83 -2.31 19.30
CA ARG A 88 -8.00 -3.19 19.48
C ARG A 88 -9.27 -2.56 18.90
N GLU A 89 -9.51 -1.29 19.17
CA GLU A 89 -10.67 -0.57 18.63
C GLU A 89 -10.61 -0.50 17.09
N VAL A 90 -9.44 -0.17 16.53
CA VAL A 90 -9.23 -0.17 15.08
C VAL A 90 -9.47 -1.56 14.48
N LYS A 91 -9.01 -2.64 15.15
CA LYS A 91 -9.25 -4.02 14.72
C LYS A 91 -10.73 -4.35 14.67
N ILE A 92 -11.51 -3.97 15.70
CA ILE A 92 -12.96 -4.16 15.75
C ILE A 92 -13.65 -3.40 14.61
N GLN A 93 -13.33 -2.11 14.43
CA GLN A 93 -13.96 -1.27 13.40
C GLN A 93 -13.68 -1.80 11.99
N ARG A 94 -12.42 -2.15 11.71
CA ARG A 94 -12.01 -2.71 10.41
C ARG A 94 -12.69 -4.04 10.14
N TRP A 95 -12.83 -4.89 11.16
CA TRP A 95 -13.53 -6.17 11.04
C TRP A 95 -15.02 -6.00 10.73
N GLN A 96 -15.72 -5.11 11.45
CA GLN A 96 -17.14 -4.84 11.20
C GLN A 96 -17.39 -4.34 9.76
N ARG A 97 -16.49 -3.50 9.26
CA ARG A 97 -16.54 -3.03 7.87
C ARG A 97 -16.35 -4.19 6.88
N LEU A 98 -15.39 -5.08 7.14
CA LEU A 98 -15.16 -6.26 6.32
C LEU A 98 -16.36 -7.23 6.34
N GLN A 99 -16.97 -7.45 7.50
CA GLN A 99 -18.19 -8.24 7.62
C GLN A 99 -19.34 -7.64 6.82
N THR A 100 -19.57 -6.32 6.94
CA THR A 100 -20.61 -5.61 6.19
C THR A 100 -20.41 -5.79 4.69
N PHE A 101 -19.16 -5.65 4.21
CA PHE A 101 -18.81 -5.88 2.82
C PHE A 101 -19.10 -7.31 2.38
N ALA A 102 -18.61 -8.30 3.13
CA ALA A 102 -18.75 -9.70 2.77
C ALA A 102 -20.23 -10.15 2.79
N SER A 103 -21.07 -9.58 3.66
CA SER A 103 -22.52 -9.74 3.63
C SER A 103 -23.15 -9.15 2.37
N ALA A 104 -22.80 -7.92 1.99
CA ALA A 104 -23.31 -7.29 0.77
C ALA A 104 -22.92 -8.06 -0.50
N LEU A 105 -21.72 -8.66 -0.48
CA LEU A 105 -21.20 -9.46 -1.59
C LEU A 105 -21.95 -10.80 -1.71
N LEU A 106 -22.30 -11.44 -0.59
CA LEU A 106 -23.18 -12.62 -0.57
C LEU A 106 -24.57 -12.32 -1.09
N GLU A 107 -25.18 -11.20 -0.68
CA GLU A 107 -26.49 -10.77 -1.21
C GLU A 107 -26.46 -10.60 -2.74
N MET A 108 -25.39 -10.00 -3.25
CA MET A 108 -25.21 -9.84 -4.70
C MET A 108 -25.09 -11.17 -5.42
N TRP A 109 -24.29 -12.11 -4.90
CA TRP A 109 -24.18 -13.43 -5.53
C TRP A 109 -25.50 -14.18 -5.53
N ASN A 110 -26.29 -14.05 -4.46
CA ASN A 110 -27.64 -14.61 -4.39
C ASN A 110 -28.58 -13.98 -5.43
N LEU A 111 -28.39 -12.70 -5.77
CA LEU A 111 -29.20 -12.00 -6.77
C LEU A 111 -28.77 -12.32 -8.20
N MET A 112 -27.48 -12.55 -8.42
CA MET A 112 -26.87 -12.71 -9.75
C MET A 112 -26.65 -14.18 -10.15
N ASP A 113 -27.13 -15.15 -9.35
CA ASP A 113 -26.87 -16.60 -9.53
C ASP A 113 -25.40 -16.91 -9.84
N THR A 114 -24.47 -16.23 -9.16
CA THR A 114 -23.03 -16.27 -9.47
C THR A 114 -22.44 -17.66 -9.20
N THR A 115 -21.65 -18.19 -10.13
CA THR A 115 -21.12 -19.56 -10.07
C THR A 115 -20.12 -19.77 -8.93
N MET A 116 -20.05 -20.99 -8.39
CA MET A 116 -19.15 -21.35 -7.28
C MET A 116 -17.67 -21.13 -7.62
N GLU A 117 -17.26 -21.28 -8.88
CA GLU A 117 -15.89 -20.97 -9.32
C GLU A 117 -15.53 -19.49 -9.17
N GLU A 118 -16.49 -18.58 -9.42
CA GLU A 118 -16.29 -17.13 -9.29
C GLU A 118 -16.29 -16.69 -7.82
N GLN A 119 -17.15 -17.30 -7.01
CA GLN A 119 -17.22 -17.05 -5.57
C GLN A 119 -15.95 -17.49 -4.82
N LYS A 120 -15.28 -18.55 -5.29
CA LYS A 120 -14.07 -19.11 -4.67
C LYS A 120 -12.94 -18.09 -4.54
N LYS A 121 -12.87 -17.10 -5.44
CA LYS A 121 -11.87 -16.01 -5.40
C LYS A 121 -11.98 -15.14 -4.14
N TYR A 122 -13.15 -15.10 -3.52
CA TYR A 122 -13.46 -14.29 -2.33
C TYR A 122 -13.77 -15.15 -1.09
N GLN A 123 -13.47 -16.45 -1.14
CA GLN A 123 -13.74 -17.39 -0.04
C GLN A 123 -13.01 -16.99 1.25
N ASN A 124 -11.82 -16.39 1.14
CA ASN A 124 -11.06 -15.88 2.28
C ASN A 124 -11.79 -14.76 3.05
N LEU A 125 -12.66 -14.01 2.37
CA LEU A 125 -13.47 -12.94 2.96
C LEU A 125 -14.83 -13.46 3.45
N THR A 126 -15.48 -14.35 2.68
CA THR A 126 -16.84 -14.81 2.99
C THR A 126 -16.91 -15.94 4.00
N SER A 127 -15.91 -16.83 4.06
CA SER A 127 -15.90 -17.96 5.02
C SER A 127 -15.80 -17.54 6.48
N ARG A 128 -15.46 -16.27 6.74
CA ARG A 128 -15.17 -15.76 8.08
C ARG A 128 -16.16 -14.72 8.57
N ILE A 129 -17.24 -14.48 7.84
CA ILE A 129 -18.29 -13.51 8.26
C ILE A 129 -18.83 -13.84 9.65
N ALA A 130 -18.96 -15.13 9.98
CA ALA A 130 -19.44 -15.59 11.27
C ALA A 130 -18.35 -15.71 12.36
N ALA A 131 -17.07 -15.51 12.02
CA ALA A 131 -15.98 -15.58 12.98
C ALA A 131 -16.01 -14.39 13.95
N SER A 132 -15.59 -14.62 15.20
CA SER A 132 -15.43 -13.54 16.16
C SER A 132 -14.16 -12.73 15.89
N GLU A 133 -14.12 -11.45 16.31
CA GLU A 133 -12.91 -10.61 16.17
C GLU A 133 -11.67 -11.23 16.84
N SER A 134 -11.88 -11.95 17.95
CA SER A 134 -10.84 -12.65 18.69
C SER A 134 -10.22 -13.82 17.93
N GLU A 135 -10.92 -14.39 16.95
CA GLU A 135 -10.42 -15.48 16.11
C GLU A 135 -9.52 -14.97 14.96
N ILE A 136 -9.42 -13.64 14.78
CA ILE A 136 -8.62 -13.04 13.72
C ILE A 136 -7.18 -12.89 14.19
N THR A 137 -6.33 -13.76 13.65
CA THR A 137 -4.90 -13.81 13.98
C THR A 137 -4.02 -13.78 12.74
N GLU A 138 -4.61 -13.87 11.54
CA GLU A 138 -3.87 -13.89 10.29
C GLU A 138 -3.29 -12.51 9.96
N PRO A 139 -2.04 -12.47 9.49
CA PRO A 139 -1.37 -11.22 9.17
C PRO A 139 -2.03 -10.51 7.98
N ASN A 140 -2.06 -9.18 8.04
CA ASN A 140 -2.52 -8.27 6.99
C ASN A 140 -3.99 -8.39 6.56
N ILE A 141 -4.80 -9.21 7.23
CA ILE A 141 -6.21 -9.37 6.88
C ILE A 141 -7.06 -8.13 7.16
N LEU A 142 -6.60 -7.25 8.04
CA LEU A 142 -7.23 -5.95 8.30
C LEU A 142 -6.33 -4.79 7.87
N SER A 143 -5.48 -5.02 6.86
CA SER A 143 -4.67 -3.97 6.25
C SER A 143 -5.54 -2.91 5.57
N VAL A 144 -5.01 -1.69 5.49
CA VAL A 144 -5.69 -0.57 4.82
C VAL A 144 -5.87 -0.86 3.33
N ASP A 145 -4.88 -1.49 2.70
CA ASP A 145 -4.91 -1.81 1.27
C ASP A 145 -6.08 -2.73 0.92
N LEU A 146 -6.26 -3.83 1.68
CA LEU A 146 -7.36 -4.76 1.48
C LEU A 146 -8.73 -4.09 1.69
N LEU A 147 -8.84 -3.20 2.69
CA LEU A 147 -10.07 -2.46 2.96
C LEU A 147 -10.38 -1.41 1.89
N ASN A 148 -9.36 -0.80 1.29
CA ASN A 148 -9.53 0.18 0.23
C ASN A 148 -10.02 -0.49 -1.06
N ASP A 149 -9.49 -1.67 -1.38
CA ASP A 149 -9.98 -2.48 -2.50
C ASP A 149 -11.43 -2.93 -2.26
N SER A 150 -11.76 -3.36 -1.05
CA SER A 150 -13.14 -3.66 -0.64
C SER A 150 -14.07 -2.44 -0.74
N HIS A 151 -13.60 -1.25 -0.36
CA HIS A 151 -14.37 -0.02 -0.44
C HIS A 151 -14.75 0.35 -1.87
N LYS A 152 -13.79 0.28 -2.80
CA LYS A 152 -14.04 0.51 -4.23
C LYS A 152 -15.08 -0.46 -4.79
N VAL A 153 -15.00 -1.74 -4.41
CA VAL A 153 -16.01 -2.73 -4.82
C VAL A 153 -17.37 -2.35 -4.26
N THR A 154 -17.47 -1.97 -2.98
CA THR A 154 -18.73 -1.58 -2.34
C THR A 154 -19.38 -0.37 -3.01
N GLU A 155 -18.58 0.63 -3.38
CA GLU A 155 -19.07 1.81 -4.10
C GLU A 155 -19.68 1.43 -5.45
N ILE A 156 -18.99 0.57 -6.21
CA ILE A 156 -19.51 0.00 -7.47
C ILE A 156 -20.82 -0.76 -7.21
N LEU A 157 -20.89 -1.61 -6.17
CA LEU A 157 -22.10 -2.37 -5.83
C LEU A 157 -23.28 -1.44 -5.49
N SER A 158 -23.02 -0.36 -4.75
CA SER A 158 -24.04 0.60 -4.33
C SER A 158 -24.62 1.39 -5.50
N ALA A 159 -23.76 1.82 -6.45
CA ALA A 159 -24.19 2.47 -7.68
C ALA A 159 -25.04 1.52 -8.55
N ALA A 160 -24.67 0.23 -8.61
CA ALA A 160 -25.44 -0.79 -9.31
C ALA A 160 -26.81 -1.02 -8.66
N LYS A 161 -26.88 -1.15 -7.32
CA LYS A 161 -28.14 -1.32 -6.57
C LYS A 161 -29.10 -0.15 -6.82
N TYR A 162 -28.63 1.10 -6.72
CA TYR A 162 -29.45 2.29 -7.00
C TYR A 162 -29.98 2.31 -8.44
N SER A 163 -29.14 1.93 -9.41
CA SER A 163 -29.55 1.84 -10.81
C SER A 163 -30.64 0.79 -11.02
N ASN A 164 -30.57 -0.32 -10.30
CA ASN A 164 -31.55 -1.40 -10.38
C ASN A 164 -32.90 -1.00 -9.74
N GLU A 165 -32.88 -0.34 -8.58
CA GLU A 165 -34.08 0.20 -7.94
C GLU A 165 -34.78 1.25 -8.84
N ALA A 166 -34.01 2.10 -9.52
CA ALA A 166 -34.56 3.06 -10.49
C ALA A 166 -35.24 2.37 -11.68
N ILE A 167 -34.68 1.26 -12.16
CA ILE A 167 -35.27 0.42 -13.20
C ILE A 167 -36.56 -0.26 -12.71
N GLU A 168 -36.55 -0.88 -11.53
CA GLU A 168 -37.70 -1.56 -10.94
C GLU A 168 -38.86 -0.59 -10.65
N SER A 169 -38.55 0.66 -10.29
CA SER A 169 -39.55 1.72 -10.10
C SER A 169 -40.18 2.22 -11.41
N GLY A 170 -39.66 1.80 -12.58
CA GLY A 170 -40.09 2.25 -13.90
C GLY A 170 -39.71 3.70 -14.22
N ALA A 171 -38.85 4.31 -13.41
CA ALA A 171 -38.42 5.70 -13.58
C ALA A 171 -37.48 5.88 -14.79
N VAL A 172 -36.84 4.80 -15.26
CA VAL A 172 -35.92 4.82 -16.39
C VAL A 172 -36.15 3.60 -17.28
N ASP A 173 -36.21 3.82 -18.59
CA ASP A 173 -36.29 2.73 -19.58
C ASP A 173 -34.96 1.96 -19.62
N PRO A 174 -34.96 0.63 -19.36
CA PRO A 174 -33.76 -0.21 -19.45
C PRO A 174 -33.07 -0.16 -20.82
N ALA A 175 -33.82 0.01 -21.91
CA ALA A 175 -33.23 0.07 -23.26
C ALA A 175 -32.36 1.33 -23.44
N CYS A 176 -32.83 2.48 -22.95
CA CYS A 176 -32.03 3.71 -22.95
C CYS A 176 -30.78 3.62 -22.07
N LEU A 177 -30.84 2.93 -20.93
CA LEU A 177 -29.66 2.72 -20.07
C LEU A 177 -28.62 1.81 -20.73
N LEU A 178 -29.07 0.74 -21.39
CA LEU A 178 -28.19 -0.15 -22.15
C LEU A 178 -27.46 0.62 -23.25
N GLU A 179 -28.19 1.40 -24.06
CA GLU A 179 -27.61 2.23 -25.11
C GLU A 179 -26.60 3.24 -24.55
N GLN A 180 -26.92 3.86 -23.41
CA GLN A 180 -26.00 4.78 -22.74
C GLN A 180 -24.72 4.08 -22.25
N ILE A 181 -24.81 2.89 -21.67
CA ILE A 181 -23.65 2.12 -21.20
C ILE A 181 -22.79 1.67 -22.39
N GLU A 182 -23.40 1.15 -23.44
CA GLU A 182 -22.69 0.75 -24.67
C GLU A 182 -21.91 1.93 -25.26
N LEU A 183 -22.54 3.10 -25.27
CA LEU A 183 -21.92 4.33 -25.75
C LEU A 183 -20.77 4.80 -24.84
N GLN A 184 -20.90 4.70 -23.51
CA GLN A 184 -19.78 4.99 -22.59
C GLN A 184 -18.63 4.01 -22.77
N ILE A 185 -18.90 2.71 -22.96
CA ILE A 185 -17.89 1.70 -23.26
C ILE A 185 -17.17 2.01 -24.57
N ALA A 186 -17.92 2.41 -25.62
CA ALA A 186 -17.33 2.77 -26.91
C ALA A 186 -16.38 3.97 -26.76
N ARG A 187 -16.81 5.04 -26.07
CA ARG A 187 -15.96 6.21 -25.80
C ARG A 187 -14.71 5.83 -24.99
N ALA A 188 -14.86 5.02 -23.95
CA ALA A 188 -13.73 4.59 -23.12
C ALA A 188 -12.72 3.73 -23.90
N LYS A 189 -13.19 2.86 -24.82
CA LYS A 189 -12.34 2.07 -25.71
C LYS A 189 -11.58 2.95 -26.70
N GLU A 190 -12.26 3.92 -27.31
CA GLU A 190 -11.64 4.88 -28.22
C GLU A 190 -10.56 5.72 -27.50
N GLU A 191 -10.87 6.20 -26.29
CA GLU A 191 -9.95 6.92 -25.44
C GLU A 191 -8.71 6.07 -25.10
N ALA A 192 -8.90 4.82 -24.68
CA ALA A 192 -7.79 3.91 -24.39
C ALA A 192 -6.90 3.63 -25.62
N LEU A 193 -7.50 3.42 -26.80
CA LEU A 193 -6.76 3.20 -28.04
C LEU A 193 -5.98 4.44 -28.48
N SER A 194 -6.58 5.63 -28.36
CA SER A 194 -5.93 6.90 -28.71
C SER A 194 -4.69 7.14 -27.85
N ARG A 195 -4.80 6.94 -26.53
CA ARG A 195 -3.66 7.07 -25.59
C ARG A 195 -2.59 6.03 -25.86
N LYS A 196 -2.99 4.77 -26.10
CA LYS A 196 -2.05 3.67 -26.41
C LYS A 196 -1.18 4.00 -27.61
N GLU A 197 -1.76 4.58 -28.67
CA GLU A 197 -1.02 4.93 -29.88
C GLU A 197 0.07 5.99 -29.66
N ILE A 198 -0.14 6.90 -28.70
CA ILE A 198 0.82 7.92 -28.29
C ILE A 198 1.90 7.28 -27.40
N LEU A 199 1.50 6.49 -26.38
CA LEU A 199 2.41 5.80 -25.48
C LEU A 199 3.39 4.86 -26.21
N GLU A 200 2.92 4.10 -27.21
CA GLU A 200 3.79 3.24 -28.03
C GLU A 200 4.85 4.04 -28.82
N LYS A 201 4.55 5.29 -29.19
CA LYS A 201 5.54 6.17 -29.82
C LYS A 201 6.52 6.74 -28.80
N ILE A 202 6.04 7.06 -27.60
CA ILE A 202 6.91 7.51 -26.50
C ILE A 202 7.91 6.41 -26.16
N GLU A 203 7.46 5.17 -26.06
CA GLU A 203 8.32 4.01 -25.79
C GLU A 203 9.41 3.87 -26.88
N LYS A 204 9.04 3.98 -28.16
CA LYS A 204 10.00 3.95 -29.27
C LYS A 204 11.00 5.10 -29.21
N TRP A 205 10.56 6.30 -28.86
CA TRP A 205 11.42 7.47 -28.71
C TRP A 205 12.39 7.30 -27.53
N LEU A 206 11.89 6.87 -26.37
CA LEU A 206 12.71 6.58 -25.19
C LEU A 206 13.78 5.52 -25.50
N ALA A 207 13.41 4.45 -26.21
CA ALA A 207 14.37 3.43 -26.64
C ALA A 207 15.45 3.99 -27.59
N ALA A 208 15.10 4.91 -28.49
CA ALA A 208 16.06 5.58 -29.35
C ALA A 208 17.02 6.48 -28.56
N CYS A 209 16.52 7.24 -27.59
CA CYS A 209 17.34 8.06 -26.68
C CYS A 209 18.29 7.21 -25.83
N GLN A 210 17.86 6.03 -25.37
CA GLN A 210 18.73 5.10 -24.62
C GLN A 210 19.88 4.58 -25.49
N GLU A 211 19.61 4.19 -26.74
CA GLU A 211 20.67 3.78 -27.68
C GLU A 211 21.61 4.96 -28.00
N GLU A 212 21.10 6.17 -28.16
CA GLU A 212 21.93 7.37 -28.35
C GLU A 212 22.86 7.63 -27.15
N SER A 213 22.35 7.55 -25.92
CA SER A 213 23.17 7.67 -24.70
C SER A 213 24.29 6.61 -24.68
N TRP A 214 23.98 5.36 -25.06
CA TRP A 214 25.00 4.32 -25.20
C TRP A 214 26.05 4.68 -26.26
N LEU A 215 25.65 5.26 -27.39
CA LEU A 215 26.57 5.72 -28.44
C LEU A 215 27.46 6.87 -27.94
N GLU A 216 26.95 7.79 -27.13
CA GLU A 216 27.76 8.84 -26.50
C GLU A 216 28.82 8.25 -25.58
N GLU A 217 28.44 7.30 -24.72
CA GLU A 217 29.38 6.58 -23.85
C GLU A 217 30.45 5.85 -24.66
N TYR A 218 30.04 5.14 -25.71
CA TYR A 218 30.96 4.48 -26.64
C TYR A 218 31.91 5.48 -27.33
N ASN A 219 31.43 6.68 -27.68
CA ASN A 219 32.27 7.70 -28.29
C ASN A 219 33.27 8.33 -27.30
N ARG A 220 33.01 8.27 -25.98
CA ARG A 220 33.94 8.75 -24.94
C ARG A 220 35.05 7.74 -24.58
N ASP A 221 34.93 6.49 -25.02
CA ASP A 221 35.94 5.45 -24.74
C ASP A 221 37.17 5.59 -25.65
N ASP A 222 38.31 5.98 -25.08
CA ASP A 222 39.60 6.11 -25.78
C ASP A 222 40.12 4.77 -26.33
N ASN A 223 39.70 3.65 -25.73
CA ASN A 223 40.10 2.31 -26.14
C ASN A 223 39.17 1.68 -27.18
N ARG A 224 38.18 2.43 -27.70
CA ARG A 224 37.15 1.90 -28.63
C ARG A 224 37.68 1.31 -29.93
N TYR A 225 38.91 1.66 -30.33
CA TYR A 225 39.59 1.15 -31.53
C TYR A 225 40.66 0.11 -31.22
N THR A 226 40.77 -0.35 -29.97
CA THR A 226 41.69 -1.44 -29.63
C THR A 226 41.32 -2.70 -30.42
N ALA A 227 42.33 -3.28 -31.07
CA ALA A 227 42.15 -4.42 -31.95
C ALA A 227 41.87 -5.68 -31.10
N GLY A 228 40.58 -6.02 -30.96
CA GLY A 228 40.09 -7.20 -30.24
C GLY A 228 39.06 -7.97 -31.06
N ARG A 229 38.77 -9.22 -30.67
CA ARG A 229 37.66 -9.98 -31.25
C ARG A 229 36.34 -9.28 -30.88
N GLY A 230 35.59 -8.82 -31.87
CA GLY A 230 34.27 -8.19 -31.68
C GLY A 230 34.21 -6.69 -31.96
N THR A 231 35.33 -5.98 -32.10
CA THR A 231 35.36 -4.52 -32.34
C THR A 231 34.54 -4.10 -33.56
N HIS A 232 34.58 -4.88 -34.65
CA HIS A 232 33.79 -4.58 -35.86
C HIS A 232 32.26 -4.69 -35.66
N ILE A 233 31.81 -5.54 -34.71
CA ILE A 233 30.37 -5.71 -34.39
C ILE A 233 29.89 -4.48 -33.64
N THR A 234 30.66 -4.03 -32.64
CA THR A 234 30.37 -2.82 -31.87
C THR A 234 30.38 -1.58 -32.76
N LEU A 235 31.36 -1.46 -33.66
CA LEU A 235 31.41 -0.37 -34.64
C LEU A 235 30.19 -0.38 -35.58
N LYS A 236 29.77 -1.57 -36.03
CA LYS A 236 28.55 -1.72 -36.86
C LYS A 236 27.28 -1.37 -36.09
N ARG A 237 27.21 -1.66 -34.78
CA ARG A 237 26.11 -1.19 -33.92
C ARG A 237 26.13 0.32 -33.80
N ALA A 238 27.28 0.92 -33.50
CA ALA A 238 27.43 2.37 -33.39
C ALA A 238 26.96 3.10 -34.65
N GLU A 239 27.28 2.57 -35.84
CA GLU A 239 26.80 3.15 -37.10
C GLU A 239 25.28 3.05 -37.26
N LYS A 240 24.66 1.93 -36.88
CA LYS A 240 23.19 1.80 -36.86
C LYS A 240 22.54 2.77 -35.87
N VAL A 241 23.15 2.96 -34.70
CA VAL A 241 22.64 3.87 -33.68
C VAL A 241 22.74 5.31 -34.15
N ARG A 242 23.80 5.72 -34.86
CA ARG A 242 23.88 7.07 -35.47
C ARG A 242 22.72 7.34 -36.43
N VAL A 243 22.39 6.36 -37.27
CA VAL A 243 21.25 6.48 -38.19
C VAL A 243 19.92 6.58 -37.44
N LEU A 244 19.79 5.90 -36.29
CA LEU A 244 18.63 5.99 -35.42
C LEU A 244 18.56 7.35 -34.70
N ALA A 245 19.67 7.85 -34.17
CA ALA A 245 19.79 9.14 -33.49
C ALA A 245 19.37 10.30 -34.41
N ASN A 246 19.79 10.25 -35.69
CA ASN A 246 19.37 11.23 -36.70
C ASN A 246 17.84 11.27 -36.94
N LYS A 247 17.09 10.25 -36.50
CA LYS A 247 15.62 10.20 -36.61
C LYS A 247 14.90 10.70 -35.35
N ILE A 248 15.61 10.86 -34.22
CA ILE A 248 15.02 11.29 -32.95
C ILE A 248 14.26 12.62 -33.10
N PRO A 249 14.79 13.67 -33.77
CA PRO A 249 14.04 14.92 -33.96
C PRO A 249 12.69 14.72 -34.63
N GLY A 250 12.63 13.91 -35.71
CA GLY A 250 11.37 13.60 -36.40
C GLY A 250 10.40 12.76 -35.56
N MET A 251 10.91 11.91 -34.66
CA MET A 251 10.09 11.18 -33.70
C MET A 251 9.48 12.13 -32.66
N VAL A 252 10.24 13.09 -32.17
CA VAL A 252 9.76 14.15 -31.26
C VAL A 252 8.70 14.99 -31.96
N GLU A 253 8.95 15.49 -33.17
CA GLU A 253 7.97 16.27 -33.93
C GLU A 253 6.65 15.50 -34.14
N THR A 254 6.74 14.20 -34.46
CA THR A 254 5.56 13.33 -34.62
C THR A 254 4.81 13.14 -33.31
N LEU A 255 5.54 12.97 -32.21
CA LEU A 255 4.98 12.82 -30.86
C LEU A 255 4.29 14.10 -30.40
N THR A 256 4.95 15.24 -30.49
CA THR A 256 4.40 16.55 -30.14
C THR A 256 3.17 16.86 -31.00
N SER A 257 3.21 16.58 -32.30
CA SER A 257 2.06 16.79 -33.19
C SER A 257 0.86 15.90 -32.82
N LYS A 258 1.10 14.65 -32.43
CA LYS A 258 0.02 13.74 -32.00
C LYS A 258 -0.53 14.07 -30.63
N ALA A 259 0.33 14.42 -29.68
CA ALA A 259 -0.08 14.84 -28.34
C ALA A 259 -0.89 16.13 -28.39
N THR A 260 -0.40 17.17 -29.08
CA THR A 260 -1.14 18.44 -29.27
C THR A 260 -2.49 18.24 -29.98
N ALA A 261 -2.56 17.38 -31.00
CA ALA A 261 -3.82 17.07 -31.67
C ALA A 261 -4.82 16.42 -30.70
N TRP A 262 -4.35 15.46 -29.89
CA TRP A 262 -5.14 14.80 -28.87
C TRP A 262 -5.63 15.79 -27.80
N GLU A 263 -4.76 16.67 -27.32
CA GLU A 263 -5.10 17.69 -26.31
C GLU A 263 -6.16 18.66 -26.84
N LYS A 264 -6.03 19.08 -28.10
CA LYS A 264 -6.99 19.96 -28.75
C LYS A 264 -8.34 19.30 -28.95
N GLU A 265 -8.37 18.01 -29.27
CA GLU A 265 -9.62 17.26 -29.45
C GLU A 265 -10.36 17.06 -28.13
N ARG A 266 -9.62 16.86 -27.02
CA ARG A 266 -10.18 16.54 -25.70
C ARG A 266 -10.34 17.74 -24.77
N GLY A 267 -9.65 18.85 -25.04
CA GLY A 267 -9.59 20.01 -24.15
C GLY A 267 -8.86 19.75 -22.83
N LEU A 268 -7.96 18.75 -22.81
CA LEU A 268 -7.23 18.30 -21.63
C LEU A 268 -5.74 18.18 -21.95
N GLU A 269 -4.90 18.34 -20.93
CA GLU A 269 -3.46 18.11 -21.03
C GLU A 269 -3.15 16.60 -21.11
N PHE A 270 -2.21 16.21 -21.97
CA PHE A 270 -1.71 14.85 -22.08
C PHE A 270 -0.58 14.65 -21.06
N LEU A 271 -0.89 13.91 -19.99
CA LEU A 271 0.05 13.61 -18.91
C LEU A 271 0.59 12.19 -19.01
N VAL A 272 1.90 12.06 -18.84
CA VAL A 272 2.58 10.77 -18.62
C VAL A 272 3.06 10.73 -17.18
N GLY A 273 2.35 9.99 -16.32
CA GLY A 273 2.53 10.07 -14.87
C GLY A 273 2.11 11.44 -14.35
N HIS A 274 3.08 12.28 -13.99
CA HIS A 274 2.87 13.67 -13.54
C HIS A 274 3.48 14.71 -14.49
N ILE A 275 3.99 14.28 -15.65
CA ILE A 275 4.72 15.15 -16.58
C ILE A 275 3.81 15.46 -17.76
N HIS A 276 3.63 16.76 -18.04
CA HIS A 276 2.98 17.23 -19.25
C HIS A 276 3.89 17.01 -20.45
N MET A 277 3.32 16.43 -21.51
CA MET A 277 4.09 15.87 -22.62
C MET A 277 4.51 16.91 -23.68
N VAL A 278 3.77 17.99 -23.85
CA VAL A 278 3.93 18.98 -24.94
C VAL A 278 4.65 20.23 -24.46
#